data_AF-A0A7W4IMR0-F1
#
_entry.id   AF-A0A7W4IMR0-F1
#
_cell.length_a   1.000
_cell.length_b   1.000
_cell.length_c   1.000
_cell.angle_alpha   90.00
_cell.angle_beta   90.00
_cell.angle_gamma   90.00
#
_symmetry.space_group_name_H-M   'P 1'
#
loop_
_entity.id
_entity.type
_entity.pdbx_description
1 polymer ?
#
loop_
_entity_poly.entity_id
_entity_poly.type
_entity_poly.pdbx_seq_one_letter_code
_entity_poly.pdbx_strand_id
1 'polypeptide(L)'
;MLKEFSDELECVAGLSVYSIWKNINKNDNEDLITEEGITNLIDFFEFAISKNVIVEYDEKKELPIFSEDSPRVVAERIFCDIWKKNPGIPQVNPTDSDDFIAYLVYKTGWATLVHGTAIVPPQI
;
A
#
# COMPACT_ATOMS: atom_id res chain seq x y z
N MET A 1 14.56 -2.89 -7.27
CA MET A 1 13.81 -2.13 -6.27
C MET A 1 13.49 -0.68 -6.70
N LEU A 2 14.40 0.32 -6.61
CA LEU A 2 14.03 1.73 -6.88
C LEU A 2 13.50 2.02 -8.31
N LYS A 3 14.03 1.34 -9.33
CA LYS A 3 13.55 1.48 -10.71
C LYS A 3 12.15 0.87 -10.89
N GLU A 4 11.92 -0.31 -10.31
CA GLU A 4 10.62 -0.99 -10.34
C GLU A 4 9.54 -0.17 -9.63
N PHE A 5 9.87 0.46 -8.49
CA PHE A 5 8.93 1.35 -7.80
C PHE A 5 8.59 2.61 -8.61
N SER A 6 9.55 3.12 -9.39
CA SER A 6 9.32 4.33 -10.19
C SER A 6 8.33 4.06 -11.33
N ASP A 7 8.42 2.91 -11.98
CA ASP A 7 7.48 2.48 -13.02
C ASP A 7 6.07 2.28 -12.44
N GLU A 8 5.97 1.69 -11.24
CA GLU A 8 4.68 1.46 -10.57
C GLU A 8 4.03 2.74 -10.02
N LEU A 9 4.81 3.76 -9.67
CA LEU A 9 4.29 5.06 -9.24
C LEU A 9 3.44 5.75 -10.33
N GLU A 10 3.80 5.59 -11.60
CA GLU A 10 3.07 6.24 -12.70
C GLU A 10 1.64 5.74 -12.84
N CYS A 11 1.38 4.51 -12.37
CA CYS A 11 0.09 3.84 -12.51
C CYS A 11 -0.68 3.70 -11.18
N VAL A 12 -0.16 4.25 -10.07
CA VAL A 12 -0.69 4.00 -8.71
C VAL A 12 -2.06 4.64 -8.44
N ALA A 13 -2.44 5.65 -9.22
CA ALA A 13 -3.64 6.44 -8.98
C ALA A 13 -4.91 5.57 -9.01
N GLY A 14 -5.62 5.54 -7.88
CA GLY A 14 -6.87 4.79 -7.72
C GLY A 14 -6.70 3.27 -7.64
N LEU A 15 -5.47 2.73 -7.61
CA LEU A 15 -5.28 1.29 -7.39
C LEU A 15 -5.62 0.88 -5.97
N SER A 16 -6.15 -0.34 -5.81
CA SER A 16 -6.24 -0.99 -4.50
C SER A 16 -4.84 -1.39 -4.00
N VAL A 17 -4.68 -1.58 -2.68
CA VAL A 17 -3.42 -2.09 -2.13
C VAL A 17 -3.11 -3.47 -2.70
N TYR A 18 -4.11 -4.32 -2.94
CA TYR A 18 -3.91 -5.61 -3.61
C TYR A 18 -3.31 -5.46 -5.02
N SER A 19 -3.78 -4.50 -5.81
CA SER A 19 -3.24 -4.28 -7.16
C SER A 19 -1.78 -3.83 -7.10
N ILE A 20 -1.46 -2.91 -6.18
CA ILE A 20 -0.08 -2.46 -5.91
C ILE A 20 0.79 -3.63 -5.45
N TRP A 21 0.29 -4.44 -4.52
CA TRP A 21 0.97 -5.63 -4.00
C TRP A 21 1.35 -6.59 -5.12
N LYS A 22 0.38 -6.97 -5.96
CA LYS A 22 0.66 -7.83 -7.11
C LYS A 22 1.71 -7.22 -8.00
N ASN A 23 1.63 -5.90 -8.18
CA ASN A 23 2.48 -5.19 -9.10
C ASN A 23 3.95 -5.18 -8.70
N ILE A 24 4.22 -4.87 -7.43
CA ILE A 24 5.59 -4.80 -6.91
C ILE A 24 6.21 -6.18 -6.63
N ASN A 25 5.40 -7.24 -6.55
CA ASN A 25 5.86 -8.61 -6.28
C ASN A 25 5.71 -9.58 -7.48
N LYS A 26 5.54 -9.09 -8.73
CA LYS A 26 5.24 -9.94 -9.92
C LYS A 26 6.28 -11.04 -10.24
N ASN A 27 7.52 -10.90 -9.77
CA ASN A 27 8.63 -11.78 -10.19
C ASN A 27 8.87 -13.01 -9.29
N ASP A 28 8.14 -13.15 -8.17
CA ASP A 28 8.43 -14.17 -7.13
C ASP A 28 7.32 -15.22 -6.93
N ASN A 29 6.47 -15.45 -7.95
CA ASN A 29 5.14 -16.05 -7.78
C ASN A 29 5.06 -17.48 -7.20
N GLU A 30 6.14 -18.25 -7.12
CA GLU A 30 6.08 -19.60 -6.50
C GLU A 30 6.60 -19.64 -5.05
N ASP A 31 7.43 -18.68 -4.61
CA ASP A 31 8.11 -18.72 -3.29
C ASP A 31 8.05 -17.40 -2.49
N LEU A 32 7.27 -16.39 -2.90
CA LEU A 32 7.17 -15.13 -2.16
C LEU A 32 6.77 -15.39 -0.70
N ILE A 33 7.67 -15.01 0.21
CA ILE A 33 7.39 -14.99 1.65
C ILE A 33 6.48 -13.79 1.91
N THR A 34 5.27 -14.04 2.42
CA THR A 34 4.26 -12.97 2.56
C THR A 34 4.74 -11.85 3.47
N GLU A 35 5.53 -12.16 4.52
CA GLU A 35 6.12 -11.14 5.37
C GLU A 35 7.08 -10.21 4.61
N GLU A 36 7.92 -10.76 3.72
CA GLU A 36 8.82 -9.98 2.88
C GLU A 36 8.04 -9.11 1.88
N GLY A 37 6.96 -9.65 1.31
CA GLY A 37 6.06 -8.86 0.49
C GLY A 37 5.45 -7.68 1.27
N ILE A 38 5.10 -7.87 2.55
CA ILE A 38 4.55 -6.81 3.42
C ILE A 38 5.60 -5.74 3.64
N THR A 39 6.85 -6.13 3.88
CA THR A 39 7.97 -5.19 3.93
C THR A 39 8.10 -4.42 2.61
N ASN A 40 8.09 -5.10 1.46
CA ASN A 40 8.16 -4.45 0.14
C ASN A 40 7.01 -3.46 -0.08
N LEU A 41 5.81 -3.80 0.37
CA LEU A 41 4.64 -2.93 0.28
C LEU A 41 4.80 -1.67 1.13
N ILE A 42 5.25 -1.81 2.38
CA ILE A 42 5.50 -0.67 3.28
C ILE A 42 6.62 0.21 2.71
N ASP A 43 7.69 -0.38 2.19
CA ASP A 43 8.82 0.33 1.57
C ASP A 43 8.37 1.08 0.31
N PHE A 44 7.48 0.49 -0.51
CA PHE A 44 6.87 1.18 -1.65
C PHE A 44 6.04 2.39 -1.19
N PHE A 45 5.21 2.24 -0.15
CA PHE A 45 4.42 3.34 0.38
C PHE A 45 5.29 4.46 0.96
N GLU A 46 6.34 4.11 1.71
CA GLU A 46 7.35 5.06 2.19
C GLU A 46 7.95 5.85 1.01
N PHE A 47 8.38 5.15 -0.04
CA PHE A 47 8.91 5.78 -1.24
C PHE A 47 7.88 6.69 -1.91
N ALA A 48 6.65 6.24 -2.12
CA ALA A 48 5.58 7.01 -2.73
C ALA A 48 5.21 8.28 -1.95
N ILE A 49 5.19 8.19 -0.61
CA ILE A 49 4.97 9.34 0.28
C ILE A 49 6.14 10.32 0.17
N SER A 50 7.39 9.83 0.12
CA SER A 50 8.57 10.69 -0.09
C SER A 50 8.56 11.45 -1.43
N LYS A 51 7.77 10.97 -2.40
CA LYS A 51 7.56 11.60 -3.72
C LYS A 51 6.31 12.47 -3.80
N ASN A 52 5.58 12.65 -2.69
CA ASN A 52 4.28 13.33 -2.66
C ASN A 52 3.25 12.71 -3.61
N VAL A 53 3.31 11.39 -3.81
CA VAL A 53 2.36 10.66 -4.67
C VAL A 53 1.27 9.99 -3.83
N ILE A 54 1.63 9.43 -2.67
CA ILE A 54 0.67 8.88 -1.70
C ILE A 54 0.65 9.77 -0.45
N VAL A 55 -0.53 9.94 0.14
CA VAL A 55 -0.73 10.61 1.42
C VAL A 55 -1.60 9.76 2.35
N GLU A 56 -1.40 9.91 3.65
CA GLU A 56 -2.35 9.41 4.65
C GLU A 56 -3.67 10.18 4.52
N TYR A 57 -4.80 9.47 4.70
CA TYR A 57 -6.12 10.02 4.41
C TYR A 57 -7.12 9.66 5.49
N ASP A 58 -7.78 10.67 6.06
CA ASP A 58 -8.89 10.49 6.99
C ASP A 58 -10.19 10.32 6.20
N GLU A 59 -10.64 9.07 6.04
CA GLU A 59 -11.85 8.76 5.28
C GLU A 59 -13.12 9.37 5.86
N LYS A 60 -13.19 9.56 7.18
CA LYS A 60 -14.39 10.11 7.82
C LYS A 60 -14.52 11.60 7.59
N LYS A 61 -13.38 12.29 7.51
CA LYS A 61 -13.33 13.74 7.25
C LYS A 61 -13.11 14.06 5.77
N GLU A 62 -12.84 13.05 4.96
CA GLU A 62 -12.53 13.14 3.53
C GLU A 62 -11.33 14.07 3.23
N LEU A 63 -10.31 14.06 4.08
CA LEU A 63 -9.18 15.00 4.01
C LEU A 63 -7.82 14.30 4.14
N PRO A 64 -6.79 14.77 3.41
CA PRO A 64 -5.41 14.29 3.61
C PRO A 64 -4.85 14.73 4.96
N ILE A 65 -3.99 13.90 5.55
CA ILE A 65 -3.30 14.17 6.79
C ILE A 65 -1.85 14.56 6.48
N PHE A 66 -1.43 15.74 6.96
CA PHE A 66 -0.06 16.24 6.88
C PHE A 66 0.49 16.36 8.30
N SER A 67 1.13 15.31 8.81
CA SER A 67 1.53 15.23 10.22
C SER A 67 2.96 15.70 10.52
N GLU A 68 3.74 16.05 9.49
CA GLU A 68 5.20 16.30 9.57
C GLU A 68 6.05 15.08 9.96
N ASP A 69 5.44 13.90 10.13
CA ASP A 69 6.17 12.66 10.37
C ASP A 69 6.99 12.24 9.15
N SER A 70 8.02 11.40 9.38
CA SER A 70 8.79 10.84 8.27
C SER A 70 7.90 9.92 7.39
N PRO A 71 8.21 9.80 6.09
CA PRO A 71 7.45 8.92 5.18
C PRO A 71 7.30 7.49 5.70
N ARG A 72 8.34 6.95 6.37
CA ARG A 72 8.32 5.64 7.02
C ARG A 72 7.21 5.54 8.06
N VAL A 73 7.16 6.49 8.99
CA VAL A 73 6.18 6.49 10.09
C VAL A 73 4.76 6.59 9.54
N VAL A 74 4.56 7.38 8.49
CA VAL A 74 3.26 7.50 7.82
C VAL A 74 2.87 6.16 7.15
N ALA A 75 3.78 5.52 6.42
CA ALA A 75 3.54 4.22 5.79
C ALA A 75 3.19 3.14 6.84
N GLU A 76 3.97 3.05 7.92
CA GLU A 76 3.69 2.12 9.02
C GLU A 76 2.35 2.40 9.70
N ARG A 77 1.95 3.67 9.84
CA ARG A 77 0.65 4.03 10.41
C ARG A 77 -0.50 3.62 9.50
N ILE A 78 -0.36 3.78 8.18
CA ILE A 78 -1.34 3.28 7.21
C ILE A 78 -1.53 1.77 7.43
N PHE A 79 -0.46 0.99 7.62
CA PHE A 79 -0.53 -0.47 7.76
C PHE A 79 -0.49 -0.99 9.21
N CYS A 80 -0.68 -0.14 10.22
CA CYS A 80 -0.46 -0.52 11.63
C CYS A 80 -1.38 -1.65 12.13
N ASP A 81 -2.50 -1.88 11.43
CA ASP A 81 -3.50 -2.90 11.78
C ASP A 81 -3.33 -4.23 11.04
N ILE A 82 -2.34 -4.38 10.16
CA ILE A 82 -2.20 -5.55 9.28
C ILE A 82 -2.12 -6.87 10.06
N TRP A 83 -1.25 -6.94 11.06
CA TRP A 83 -1.07 -8.13 11.90
C TRP A 83 -2.25 -8.38 12.86
N LYS A 84 -2.94 -7.30 13.27
CA LYS A 84 -4.10 -7.40 14.17
C LYS A 84 -5.32 -7.95 13.42
N LYS A 85 -5.53 -7.51 12.19
CA LYS A 85 -6.65 -7.94 11.34
C LYS A 85 -6.38 -9.28 10.65
N ASN A 86 -5.12 -9.66 10.51
CA ASN A 86 -4.72 -10.91 9.89
C ASN A 86 -3.79 -11.69 10.84
N PRO A 87 -4.32 -12.33 11.89
CA PRO A 87 -3.51 -13.13 12.81
C PRO A 87 -2.98 -14.43 12.17
N GLY A 88 -3.55 -14.85 11.04
CA GLY A 88 -3.15 -16.03 10.27
C GLY A 88 -2.64 -15.67 8.87
N ILE A 89 -1.77 -14.66 8.75
CA ILE A 89 -1.14 -14.34 7.46
C ILE A 89 -0.44 -15.60 6.92
N PRO A 90 -0.71 -15.99 5.66
CA PRO A 90 -0.10 -17.17 5.10
C PRO A 90 1.42 -16.98 4.99
N GLN A 91 2.19 -18.03 5.26
CA GLN A 91 3.66 -17.93 5.23
C GLN A 91 4.20 -17.62 3.82
N VAL A 92 3.53 -18.16 2.81
CA VAL A 92 3.87 -18.01 1.39
C VAL A 92 2.65 -17.50 0.63
N ASN A 93 2.92 -16.90 -0.53
CA ASN A 93 1.99 -16.23 -1.44
C ASN A 93 0.50 -16.58 -1.20
N PRO A 94 -0.32 -15.61 -0.74
CA PRO A 94 -1.75 -15.85 -0.50
C PRO A 94 -2.50 -16.25 -1.78
N THR A 95 -3.52 -17.08 -1.63
CA THR A 95 -4.46 -17.35 -2.73
C THR A 95 -5.45 -16.19 -2.87
N ASP A 96 -6.06 -16.04 -4.06
CA ASP A 96 -7.03 -14.98 -4.34
C ASP A 96 -8.30 -15.02 -3.46
N SER A 97 -8.46 -16.06 -2.61
CA SER A 97 -9.60 -16.25 -1.72
C SER A 97 -9.32 -16.04 -0.22
N ASP A 98 -8.10 -15.69 0.17
CA ASP A 98 -7.72 -15.62 1.60
C ASP A 98 -8.10 -14.27 2.25
N ASP A 99 -8.36 -14.29 3.57
CA ASP A 99 -8.69 -13.10 4.36
C ASP A 99 -7.65 -11.98 4.23
N PHE A 100 -6.39 -12.35 4.04
CA PHE A 100 -5.31 -11.39 3.78
C PHE A 100 -5.50 -10.65 2.44
N ILE A 101 -5.92 -11.35 1.37
CA ILE A 101 -6.26 -10.69 0.11
C ILE A 101 -7.45 -9.77 0.29
N ALA A 102 -8.50 -10.22 1.00
CA ALA A 102 -9.63 -9.36 1.33
C ALA A 102 -9.17 -8.10 2.08
N TYR A 103 -8.27 -8.23 3.07
CA TYR A 103 -7.69 -7.08 3.74
C TYR A 103 -7.01 -6.12 2.76
N LEU A 104 -6.17 -6.60 1.85
CA LEU A 104 -5.48 -5.75 0.86
C LEU A 104 -6.44 -5.10 -0.14
N VAL A 105 -7.50 -5.79 -0.56
CA VAL A 105 -8.53 -5.22 -1.46
C VAL A 105 -9.26 -4.07 -0.77
N TYR A 106 -9.68 -4.26 0.48
CA TYR A 106 -10.44 -3.28 1.25
C TYR A 106 -9.57 -2.30 2.05
N LYS A 107 -8.25 -2.28 1.85
CA LYS A 107 -7.34 -1.46 2.66
C LYS A 107 -7.43 0.01 2.26
N THR A 108 -7.96 0.79 3.18
CA THR A 108 -8.08 2.24 3.08
C THR A 108 -7.19 2.99 4.08
N GLY A 109 -7.42 4.30 4.26
CA GLY A 109 -6.61 5.18 5.12
C GLY A 109 -5.48 5.91 4.38
N TRP A 110 -5.50 5.87 3.05
CA TRP A 110 -4.54 6.51 2.17
C TRP A 110 -5.22 6.98 0.89
N ALA A 111 -4.57 7.88 0.15
CA ALA A 111 -5.02 8.33 -1.17
C ALA A 111 -3.83 8.75 -2.04
N THR A 112 -4.05 8.81 -3.35
CA THR A 112 -3.08 9.35 -4.31
C THR A 112 -3.26 10.86 -4.47
N LEU A 113 -2.16 11.61 -4.39
CA LEU A 113 -2.09 13.02 -4.74
C LEU A 113 -1.72 13.18 -6.22
N VAL A 114 -2.72 13.44 -7.06
CA VAL A 114 -2.54 13.55 -8.51
C VAL A 114 -2.14 14.99 -8.88
N HIS A 115 -0.92 15.12 -9.43
CA HIS A 115 -0.32 16.40 -9.84
C HIS A 115 -0.30 17.48 -8.76
N GLY A 116 -0.42 17.12 -7.47
CA GLY A 116 -0.54 18.10 -6.38
C GLY A 116 -1.88 18.84 -6.32
N THR A 117 -2.88 18.42 -7.11
CA THR A 117 -4.13 19.18 -7.30
C THR A 117 -5.40 18.40 -7.03
N ALA A 118 -5.32 17.06 -7.01
CA ALA A 118 -6.47 16.20 -6.74
C ALA A 118 -6.10 15.07 -5.79
N ILE A 119 -7.06 14.66 -4.97
CA ILE A 119 -6.96 13.48 -4.11
C ILE A 119 -7.82 12.38 -4.73
N VAL A 120 -7.23 11.22 -4.96
CA VAL A 120 -7.91 10.05 -5.51
C VAL A 120 -7.80 8.90 -4.50
N PRO A 121 -8.89 8.50 -3.83
CA PRO A 121 -8.87 7.34 -2.94
C PRO A 121 -8.68 6.04 -3.72
N PRO A 122 -8.24 4.95 -3.07
CA PRO A 122 -8.16 3.64 -3.71
C PRO A 122 -9.52 3.15 -4.17
N GLN A 123 -9.56 2.44 -5.29
CA GLN A 123 -10.73 1.68 -5.71
C GLN A 123 -10.83 0.40 -4.87
N ILE A 124 -12.06 0.06 -4.49
CA ILE A 124 -12.42 -1.13 -3.72
C ILE A 124 -13.18 -2.08 -4.64
#